data_AF-A0A7K3TJ83-F1
#
_entry.id   AF-A0A7K3TJ83-F1
#
_cell.length_a   1.000
_cell.length_b   1.000
_cell.length_c   1.000
_cell.angle_alpha   90.00
_cell.angle_beta   90.00
_cell.angle_gamma   90.00
#
_symmetry.space_group_name_H-M   'P 1'
#
loop_
_entity.id
_entity.type
_entity.pdbx_description
1 polymer ?
#
loop_
_entity_poly.entity_id
_entity_poly.type
_entity_poly.pdbx_seq_one_letter_code
_entity_poly.pdbx_strand_id
1 'polypeptide(L)'
;MRTPLIYQMTRYDCGPTTLVNALRFLYEREEIDPDLVRAVYARTLDDFDEDGGLGKLGTSHQAMRHVARYFTMYGKATGFPIEAAILRGAEASLAPGSAAFRMLEERGAGEGRRGTAAVIARVWHGDNGHYLLLTGVRDGRVLAFDPFAEEAGDPGGAIDGDVIREVAGMPFAANRSVDPLAFNRDVKADYALKSAANADPADPVGGELIVIRRL
;
A
#
# COMPACT_ATOMS: atom_id res chain seq x y z
N MET A 1 17.81 13.89 -0.76
CA MET A 1 16.59 14.70 -0.76
C MET A 1 15.37 13.81 -0.94
N ARG A 2 14.32 14.01 -0.11
CA ARG A 2 13.04 13.32 -0.24
C ARG A 2 12.37 13.63 -1.57
N THR A 3 11.66 12.64 -2.09
CA THR A 3 10.80 12.83 -3.27
C THR A 3 9.34 12.68 -2.82
N PRO A 4 8.43 13.60 -3.20
CA PRO A 4 7.01 13.46 -2.90
C PRO A 4 6.45 12.13 -3.41
N LEU A 5 5.47 11.61 -2.69
CA LEU A 5 4.65 10.49 -3.13
C LEU A 5 3.81 10.93 -4.33
N ILE A 6 3.54 10.00 -5.24
CA ILE A 6 2.88 10.27 -6.53
C ILE A 6 1.55 9.56 -6.66
N TYR A 7 0.66 10.18 -7.41
CA TYR A 7 -0.59 9.58 -7.85
C TYR A 7 -0.35 8.66 -9.04
N GLN A 8 -1.26 7.70 -9.23
CA GLN A 8 -1.26 6.80 -10.37
C GLN A 8 -1.56 7.56 -11.66
N MET A 9 -1.00 7.11 -12.77
CA MET A 9 -1.12 7.79 -14.06
C MET A 9 -2.37 7.37 -14.84
N THR A 10 -2.86 6.15 -14.60
CA THR A 10 -3.96 5.51 -15.30
C THR A 10 -4.93 4.90 -14.27
N ARG A 11 -6.04 4.30 -14.71
CA ARG A 11 -6.93 3.57 -13.79
C ARG A 11 -6.38 2.20 -13.32
N TYR A 12 -5.21 1.79 -13.81
CA TYR A 12 -4.71 0.41 -13.67
C TYR A 12 -3.40 0.27 -12.90
N ASP A 13 -2.66 1.37 -12.67
CA ASP A 13 -1.28 1.37 -12.17
C ASP A 13 -1.15 1.73 -10.68
N CYS A 14 -2.20 1.53 -9.87
CA CYS A 14 -2.14 1.72 -8.41
C CYS A 14 -1.09 0.81 -7.74
N GLY A 15 -0.93 -0.44 -8.20
CA GLY A 15 0.07 -1.39 -7.71
C GLY A 15 1.52 -0.90 -7.85
N PRO A 16 2.04 -0.68 -9.08
CA PRO A 16 3.40 -0.15 -9.26
C PRO A 16 3.60 1.20 -8.60
N THR A 17 2.60 2.09 -8.66
CA THR A 17 2.68 3.42 -8.04
C THR A 17 2.88 3.30 -6.54
N THR A 18 2.13 2.43 -5.87
CA THR A 18 2.23 2.19 -4.42
C THR A 18 3.59 1.59 -4.04
N LEU A 19 4.12 0.65 -4.83
CA LEU A 19 5.47 0.09 -4.62
C LEU A 19 6.57 1.15 -4.76
N VAL A 20 6.49 2.01 -5.79
CA VAL A 20 7.43 3.13 -5.96
C VAL A 20 7.31 4.13 -4.81
N ASN A 21 6.08 4.43 -4.37
CA ASN A 21 5.84 5.29 -3.22
C ASN A 21 6.44 4.72 -1.92
N ALA A 22 6.41 3.40 -1.72
CA ALA A 22 7.08 2.77 -0.58
C ALA A 22 8.60 3.04 -0.57
N LEU A 23 9.26 2.95 -1.74
CA LEU A 23 10.69 3.28 -1.85
C LEU A 23 10.95 4.77 -1.58
N ARG A 24 10.14 5.68 -2.15
CA ARG A 24 10.24 7.13 -1.90
C ARG A 24 10.02 7.50 -0.43
N PHE A 25 9.13 6.77 0.23
CA PHE A 25 8.83 6.94 1.65
C PHE A 25 10.00 6.50 2.54
N LEU A 26 10.65 5.37 2.21
CA LEU A 26 11.72 4.77 3.02
C LEU A 26 13.11 5.37 2.79
N TYR A 27 13.37 5.93 1.60
CA TYR A 27 14.71 6.35 1.18
C TYR A 27 14.76 7.80 0.69
N GLU A 28 15.93 8.42 0.78
CA GLU A 28 16.26 9.64 0.04
C GLU A 28 16.45 9.29 -1.45
N ARG A 29 16.25 10.24 -2.35
CA ARG A 29 16.35 10.01 -3.81
C ARG A 29 17.68 9.40 -4.22
N GLU A 30 18.77 9.85 -3.60
CA GLU A 30 20.14 9.45 -3.91
C GLU A 30 20.48 8.06 -3.34
N GLU A 31 19.65 7.56 -2.42
CA GLU A 31 19.78 6.22 -1.85
C GLU A 31 19.02 5.17 -2.67
N ILE A 32 18.04 5.54 -3.48
CA ILE A 32 17.20 4.58 -4.20
C ILE A 32 17.98 4.01 -5.39
N ASP A 33 18.29 2.72 -5.33
CA ASP A 33 18.90 2.03 -6.46
C ASP A 33 17.91 1.91 -7.64
N PRO A 34 18.28 2.33 -8.86
CA PRO A 34 17.45 2.21 -10.05
C PRO A 34 16.96 0.78 -10.35
N ASP A 35 17.70 -0.26 -9.94
CA ASP A 35 17.28 -1.65 -10.15
C ASP A 35 16.02 -2.01 -9.37
N LEU A 36 15.82 -1.43 -8.17
CA LEU A 36 14.59 -1.62 -7.41
C LEU A 36 13.39 -1.04 -8.16
N VAL A 37 13.54 0.15 -8.74
CA VAL A 37 12.50 0.81 -9.53
C VAL A 37 12.21 0.03 -10.82
N ARG A 38 13.27 -0.39 -11.54
CA ARG A 38 13.14 -1.25 -12.71
C ARG A 38 12.40 -2.54 -12.37
N ALA A 39 12.70 -3.14 -11.23
CA ALA A 39 12.09 -4.39 -10.82
C ALA A 39 10.60 -4.28 -10.55
N VAL A 40 10.13 -3.15 -10.03
CA VAL A 40 8.69 -2.84 -9.86
C VAL A 40 8.02 -2.80 -11.24
N TYR A 41 8.48 -1.94 -12.14
CA TYR A 41 7.82 -1.76 -13.44
C TYR A 41 7.90 -2.99 -14.34
N ALA A 42 8.96 -3.80 -14.23
CA ALA A 42 9.11 -5.00 -15.04
C ALA A 42 8.20 -6.18 -14.63
N ARG A 43 7.54 -6.09 -13.46
CA ARG A 43 6.81 -7.22 -12.83
C ARG A 43 5.38 -6.90 -12.43
N THR A 44 4.90 -5.71 -12.75
CA THR A 44 3.56 -5.21 -12.41
C THR A 44 2.79 -4.91 -13.69
N LEU A 45 1.50 -4.60 -13.58
CA LEU A 45 0.58 -4.54 -14.73
C LEU A 45 0.54 -5.88 -15.50
N ASP A 46 0.52 -6.97 -14.74
CA ASP A 46 0.64 -8.35 -15.24
C ASP A 46 -0.70 -9.01 -15.59
N ASP A 47 -1.81 -8.37 -15.25
CA ASP A 47 -3.14 -8.97 -15.38
C ASP A 47 -3.82 -8.58 -16.70
N PHE A 48 -4.68 -9.46 -17.22
CA PHE A 48 -5.31 -9.33 -18.54
C PHE A 48 -6.82 -9.19 -18.41
N ASP A 49 -7.43 -8.29 -19.17
CA ASP A 49 -8.90 -8.27 -19.28
C ASP A 49 -9.43 -9.44 -20.12
N GLU A 50 -10.75 -9.56 -20.18
CA GLU A 50 -11.45 -10.63 -20.93
C GLU A 50 -11.14 -10.59 -22.43
N ASP A 51 -10.73 -9.43 -22.96
CA ASP A 51 -10.36 -9.22 -24.35
C ASP A 51 -8.86 -9.49 -24.62
N GLY A 52 -8.10 -9.90 -23.61
CA GLY A 52 -6.65 -10.18 -23.72
C GLY A 52 -5.75 -8.95 -23.66
N GLY A 53 -6.29 -7.81 -23.22
CA GLY A 53 -5.55 -6.56 -22.99
C GLY A 53 -4.64 -6.66 -21.76
N LEU A 54 -3.33 -6.76 -21.99
CA LEU A 54 -2.33 -6.75 -20.92
C LEU A 54 -2.37 -5.44 -20.10
N GLY A 55 -2.35 -5.57 -18.78
CA GLY A 55 -2.34 -4.48 -17.81
C GLY A 55 -3.71 -3.85 -17.55
N LYS A 56 -4.78 -4.34 -18.19
CA LYS A 56 -6.14 -3.77 -18.11
C LYS A 56 -6.93 -4.21 -16.89
N LEU A 57 -6.46 -5.21 -16.15
CA LEU A 57 -6.93 -5.51 -14.78
C LEU A 57 -5.94 -5.04 -13.72
N GLY A 58 -4.90 -4.30 -14.12
CA GLY A 58 -3.89 -3.76 -13.24
C GLY A 58 -2.88 -4.83 -12.79
N THR A 59 -2.56 -4.82 -11.49
CA THR A 59 -1.49 -5.66 -10.91
C THR A 59 -2.07 -6.73 -10.00
N SER A 60 -1.72 -7.99 -10.27
CA SER A 60 -2.17 -9.12 -9.46
C SER A 60 -1.50 -9.15 -8.08
N HIS A 61 -2.11 -9.84 -7.11
CA HIS A 61 -1.45 -10.10 -5.83
C HIS A 61 -0.14 -10.88 -6.00
N GLN A 62 -0.04 -11.75 -7.01
CA GLN A 62 1.16 -12.55 -7.23
C GLN A 62 2.34 -11.69 -7.69
N ALA A 63 2.09 -10.71 -8.57
CA ALA A 63 3.07 -9.70 -8.94
C ALA A 63 3.58 -8.91 -7.72
N MET A 64 2.66 -8.45 -6.86
CA MET A 64 3.04 -7.72 -5.64
C MET A 64 3.93 -8.57 -4.71
N ARG A 65 3.57 -9.84 -4.49
CA ARG A 65 4.38 -10.79 -3.71
C ARG A 65 5.73 -11.08 -4.35
N HIS A 66 5.78 -11.16 -5.68
CA HIS A 66 7.03 -11.39 -6.40
C HIS A 66 7.98 -10.20 -6.19
N VAL A 67 7.49 -8.97 -6.30
CA VAL A 67 8.30 -7.77 -6.04
C VAL A 67 8.76 -7.73 -4.58
N ALA A 68 7.90 -8.05 -3.62
CA ALA A 68 8.29 -8.14 -2.20
C ALA A 68 9.44 -9.14 -1.99
N ARG A 69 9.34 -10.34 -2.57
CA ARG A 69 10.42 -11.35 -2.51
C ARG A 69 11.70 -10.85 -3.19
N TYR A 70 11.56 -10.17 -4.33
CA TYR A 70 12.70 -9.58 -5.02
C TYR A 70 13.41 -8.55 -4.14
N PHE A 71 12.71 -7.67 -3.44
CA PHE A 71 13.32 -6.71 -2.52
C PHE A 71 14.15 -7.41 -1.43
N THR A 72 13.61 -8.43 -0.77
CA THR A 72 14.36 -9.20 0.23
C THR A 72 15.60 -9.89 -0.36
N MET A 73 15.48 -10.48 -1.55
CA MET A 73 16.61 -11.13 -2.21
C MET A 73 17.67 -10.13 -2.66
N TYR A 74 17.24 -8.97 -3.16
CA TYR A 74 18.11 -7.88 -3.56
C TYR A 74 18.92 -7.38 -2.36
N GLY A 75 18.27 -7.07 -1.23
CA GLY A 75 18.96 -6.64 -0.01
C GLY A 75 19.99 -7.66 0.48
N LYS A 76 19.67 -8.96 0.44
CA LYS A 76 20.61 -10.04 0.79
C LYS A 76 21.80 -10.14 -0.17
N ALA A 77 21.58 -9.93 -1.46
CA ALA A 77 22.61 -10.10 -2.48
C ALA A 77 23.56 -8.89 -2.59
N THR A 78 23.04 -7.68 -2.40
CA THR A 78 23.79 -6.43 -2.63
C THR A 78 24.21 -5.73 -1.33
N GLY A 79 23.64 -6.11 -0.19
CA GLY A 79 23.79 -5.39 1.08
C GLY A 79 22.93 -4.13 1.16
N PHE A 80 22.05 -3.88 0.19
CA PHE A 80 21.11 -2.76 0.25
C PHE A 80 20.15 -2.94 1.45
N PRO A 81 19.91 -1.90 2.28
CA PRO A 81 19.17 -2.03 3.53
C PRO A 81 17.66 -2.09 3.30
N ILE A 82 17.17 -3.15 2.64
CA ILE A 82 15.75 -3.40 2.37
C ILE A 82 15.37 -4.84 2.70
N GLU A 83 14.21 -5.00 3.32
CA GLU A 83 13.58 -6.29 3.53
C GLU A 83 12.06 -6.15 3.37
N ALA A 84 11.41 -7.15 2.78
CA ALA A 84 9.96 -7.23 2.73
C ALA A 84 9.43 -8.54 3.33
N ALA A 85 8.25 -8.44 3.95
CA ALA A 85 7.49 -9.55 4.51
C ALA A 85 6.03 -9.47 4.05
N ILE A 86 5.37 -10.63 4.01
CA ILE A 86 3.96 -10.73 3.65
C ILE A 86 3.22 -11.20 4.91
N LEU A 87 2.31 -10.38 5.42
CA LEU A 87 1.44 -10.71 6.55
C LEU A 87 0.08 -11.17 6.02
N ARG A 88 -0.51 -12.18 6.65
CA ARG A 88 -1.78 -12.79 6.20
C ARG A 88 -2.70 -13.10 7.37
N GLY A 89 -4.00 -13.14 7.09
CA GLY A 89 -5.00 -13.51 8.10
C GLY A 89 -4.92 -12.59 9.32
N ALA A 90 -4.83 -13.18 10.52
CA ALA A 90 -4.76 -12.40 11.76
C ALA A 90 -3.56 -11.45 11.84
N GLU A 91 -2.43 -11.77 11.18
CA GLU A 91 -1.25 -10.91 11.16
C GLU A 91 -1.44 -9.67 10.27
N ALA A 92 -2.36 -9.74 9.30
CA ALA A 92 -2.73 -8.63 8.44
C ALA A 92 -3.72 -7.66 9.11
N SER A 93 -4.15 -7.93 10.35
CA SER A 93 -5.05 -7.03 11.07
C SER A 93 -4.41 -5.66 11.27
N LEU A 94 -5.19 -4.61 11.02
CA LEU A 94 -4.82 -3.22 11.32
C LEU A 94 -5.56 -2.67 12.55
N ALA A 95 -6.21 -3.53 13.32
CA ALA A 95 -6.91 -3.12 14.53
C ALA A 95 -5.92 -2.55 15.57
N PRO A 96 -6.32 -1.58 16.40
CA PRO A 96 -5.43 -1.03 17.43
C PRO A 96 -4.78 -2.13 18.28
N GLY A 97 -3.46 -2.05 18.42
CA GLY A 97 -2.66 -3.03 19.16
C GLY A 97 -2.26 -4.31 18.40
N SER A 98 -2.70 -4.49 17.15
CA SER A 98 -2.20 -5.57 16.29
C SER A 98 -0.71 -5.39 15.95
N ALA A 99 -0.08 -6.44 15.43
CA ALA A 99 1.34 -6.38 15.05
C ALA A 99 1.62 -5.35 13.95
N ALA A 100 0.79 -5.32 12.89
CA ALA A 100 0.96 -4.35 11.80
C ALA A 100 0.68 -2.92 12.26
N PHE A 101 -0.33 -2.72 13.12
CA PHE A 101 -0.64 -1.41 13.70
C PHE A 101 0.51 -0.87 14.56
N ARG A 102 1.01 -1.66 15.51
CA ARG A 102 2.15 -1.28 16.36
C ARG A 102 3.40 -0.99 15.55
N MET A 103 3.65 -1.77 14.50
CA MET A 103 4.77 -1.49 13.60
C MET A 103 4.63 -0.13 12.90
N LEU A 104 3.43 0.22 12.44
CA LEU A 104 3.18 1.55 11.85
C LEU A 104 3.31 2.66 12.89
N GLU A 105 2.91 2.45 14.15
CA GLU A 105 3.13 3.39 15.25
C GLU A 105 4.63 3.61 15.53
N GLU A 106 5.39 2.52 15.68
CA GLU A 106 6.80 2.59 16.09
C GLU A 106 7.73 3.01 14.95
N ARG A 107 7.50 2.45 13.76
CA ARG A 107 8.41 2.50 12.61
C ARG A 107 7.87 3.27 11.42
N GLY A 108 6.62 3.71 11.45
CA GLY A 108 6.04 4.57 10.42
C GLY A 108 6.50 6.03 10.53
N ALA A 109 5.82 6.89 9.79
CA ALA A 109 5.96 8.33 9.78
C ALA A 109 5.56 8.88 11.16
N GLY A 110 6.47 9.61 11.78
CA GLY A 110 6.18 10.42 12.96
C GLY A 110 6.36 11.90 12.67
N GLU A 111 6.04 12.75 13.64
CA GLU A 111 6.26 14.19 13.53
C GLU A 111 7.75 14.49 13.26
N GLY A 112 8.06 15.09 12.10
CA GLY A 112 9.42 15.40 11.66
C GLY A 112 10.32 14.20 11.32
N ARG A 113 9.86 12.94 11.50
CA ARG A 113 10.66 11.72 11.34
C ARG A 113 10.28 10.94 10.08
N ARG A 114 11.28 10.39 9.38
CA ARG A 114 11.06 9.39 8.33
C ARG A 114 10.66 8.05 8.94
N GLY A 115 9.68 7.37 8.34
CA GLY A 115 9.44 5.97 8.66
C GLY A 115 10.56 5.06 8.17
N THR A 116 10.79 3.98 8.90
CA THR A 116 11.65 2.85 8.51
C THR A 116 10.82 1.62 8.13
N ALA A 117 9.49 1.69 8.20
CA ALA A 117 8.58 0.66 7.73
C ALA A 117 7.41 1.30 6.95
N ALA A 118 7.07 0.71 5.82
CA ALA A 118 5.91 1.04 5.02
C ALA A 118 5.07 -0.23 4.81
N VAL A 119 3.75 -0.08 4.71
CA VAL A 119 2.85 -1.22 4.50
C VAL A 119 2.00 -0.97 3.28
N ILE A 120 1.93 -1.93 2.38
CA ILE A 120 1.04 -1.90 1.22
C ILE A 120 -0.16 -2.77 1.54
N ALA A 121 -1.35 -2.19 1.38
CA ALA A 121 -2.63 -2.85 1.58
C ALA A 121 -3.38 -2.93 0.25
N ARG A 122 -4.04 -4.06 -0.01
CA ARG A 122 -5.10 -4.13 -1.03
C ARG A 122 -6.45 -3.98 -0.34
N VAL A 123 -7.17 -2.93 -0.69
CA VAL A 123 -8.47 -2.60 -0.13
C VAL A 123 -9.55 -2.62 -1.21
N TRP A 124 -10.79 -2.57 -0.77
CA TRP A 124 -11.91 -2.21 -1.63
C TRP A 124 -11.94 -0.70 -1.89
N HIS A 125 -12.20 -0.36 -3.16
CA HIS A 125 -12.52 0.98 -3.62
C HIS A 125 -13.69 0.85 -4.62
N GLY A 126 -14.89 1.15 -4.15
CA GLY A 126 -16.14 0.78 -4.81
C GLY A 126 -16.20 -0.72 -5.08
N ASP A 127 -16.36 -1.09 -6.35
CA ASP A 127 -16.40 -2.48 -6.78
C ASP A 127 -15.04 -3.12 -7.09
N ASN A 128 -13.95 -2.35 -7.01
CA ASN A 128 -12.62 -2.75 -7.48
C ASN A 128 -11.64 -2.96 -6.33
N GLY A 129 -10.64 -3.81 -6.56
CA GLY A 129 -9.49 -3.92 -5.66
C GLY A 129 -8.48 -2.83 -5.93
N HIS A 130 -7.99 -2.17 -4.88
CA HIS A 130 -7.10 -1.02 -4.98
C HIS A 130 -5.91 -1.14 -4.03
N TYR A 131 -4.72 -0.72 -4.46
CA TYR A 131 -3.53 -0.71 -3.61
C TYR A 131 -3.23 0.69 -3.10
N LEU A 132 -2.96 0.79 -1.80
CA LEU A 132 -2.55 2.03 -1.15
C LEU A 132 -1.40 1.80 -0.18
N LEU A 133 -0.69 2.89 0.16
CA LEU A 133 0.46 2.87 1.05
C LEU A 133 0.06 3.34 2.44
N LEU A 134 0.23 2.51 3.47
CA LEU A 134 0.15 2.91 4.87
C LEU A 134 1.54 3.31 5.35
N THR A 135 1.64 4.49 5.93
CA THR A 135 2.92 5.11 6.26
C THR A 135 3.15 5.31 7.74
N GLY A 136 2.12 5.28 8.58
CA GLY A 136 2.28 5.37 10.03
C GLY A 136 0.96 5.46 10.77
N VAL A 137 1.01 5.82 12.04
CA VAL A 137 -0.17 6.09 12.87
C VAL A 137 -0.01 7.45 13.54
N ARG A 138 -1.08 8.27 13.52
CA ARG A 138 -1.17 9.55 14.22
C ARG A 138 -2.54 9.68 14.84
N ASP A 139 -2.60 10.04 16.12
CA ASP A 139 -3.85 10.20 16.88
C ASP A 139 -4.74 8.95 16.83
N GLY A 140 -4.13 7.76 16.89
CA GLY A 140 -4.82 6.47 16.82
C GLY A 140 -5.36 6.11 15.42
N ARG A 141 -5.09 6.93 14.40
CA ARG A 141 -5.54 6.72 13.02
C ARG A 141 -4.38 6.35 12.12
N VAL A 142 -4.64 5.49 11.14
CA VAL A 142 -3.62 5.07 10.17
C VAL A 142 -3.45 6.17 9.11
N LEU A 143 -2.20 6.61 8.93
CA LEU A 143 -1.82 7.49 7.84
C LEU A 143 -1.65 6.66 6.57
N ALA A 144 -2.33 7.08 5.51
CA ALA A 144 -2.28 6.43 4.22
C ALA A 144 -2.02 7.42 3.08
N PHE A 145 -1.32 6.96 2.05
CA PHE A 145 -1.26 7.60 0.76
C PHE A 145 -2.03 6.75 -0.25
N ASP A 146 -3.19 7.24 -0.63
CA ASP A 146 -4.00 6.69 -1.71
C ASP A 146 -3.48 7.27 -3.04
N PRO A 147 -2.93 6.44 -3.96
CA PRO A 147 -2.43 6.93 -5.23
C PRO A 147 -3.56 7.31 -6.20
N PHE A 148 -4.82 7.01 -5.91
CA PHE A 148 -5.96 7.43 -6.72
C PHE A 148 -6.38 8.85 -6.33
N ALA A 149 -6.09 9.82 -7.21
CA ALA A 149 -6.60 11.18 -7.04
C ALA A 149 -8.08 11.19 -7.42
N GLU A 150 -8.95 11.14 -6.42
CA GLU A 150 -10.40 11.26 -6.63
C GLU A 150 -10.74 12.62 -7.24
N GLU A 151 -11.47 12.62 -8.36
CA GLU A 151 -12.14 13.81 -8.85
C GLU A 151 -13.50 13.98 -8.15
N ALA A 152 -13.99 15.22 -8.09
CA ALA A 152 -15.31 15.49 -7.53
C ALA A 152 -16.39 14.71 -8.30
N GLY A 153 -17.02 13.73 -7.63
CA GLY A 153 -18.06 12.88 -8.21
C GLY A 153 -17.60 11.46 -8.56
N ASP A 154 -16.35 11.08 -8.31
CA ASP A 154 -15.93 9.68 -8.42
C ASP A 154 -16.64 8.80 -7.36
N PRO A 155 -17.25 7.66 -7.76
CA PRO A 155 -18.09 6.84 -6.89
C PRO A 155 -17.31 5.91 -5.93
N GLY A 156 -16.02 6.12 -5.72
CA GLY A 156 -15.20 5.30 -4.82
C GLY A 156 -14.22 6.14 -4.03
N GLY A 157 -13.99 5.77 -2.76
CA GLY A 157 -13.05 6.46 -1.88
C GLY A 157 -13.67 7.55 -1.01
N ALA A 158 -14.99 7.50 -0.79
CA ALA A 158 -15.74 8.57 -0.15
C ALA A 158 -15.06 9.07 1.14
N ILE A 159 -14.47 10.26 1.05
CA ILE A 159 -13.99 11.03 2.20
C ILE A 159 -15.24 11.42 2.99
N ASP A 160 -15.55 10.64 4.02
CA ASP A 160 -16.74 10.82 4.86
C ASP A 160 -16.47 11.70 6.08
N GLY A 161 -15.21 12.08 6.34
CA GLY A 161 -14.80 12.92 7.46
C GLY A 161 -14.70 12.18 8.81
N ASP A 162 -15.30 11.01 8.93
CA ASP A 162 -15.35 10.22 10.16
C ASP A 162 -14.39 9.04 10.07
N VAL A 163 -14.60 8.15 9.11
CA VAL A 163 -13.83 6.94 8.85
C VAL A 163 -12.62 7.27 7.98
N ILE A 164 -12.79 8.08 6.93
CA ILE A 164 -11.74 8.46 6.00
C ILE A 164 -11.68 9.98 5.92
N ARG A 165 -10.51 10.53 6.26
CA ARG A 165 -10.24 11.98 6.27
C ARG A 165 -9.17 12.33 5.27
N GLU A 166 -9.33 13.46 4.60
CA GLU A 166 -8.25 14.05 3.80
C GLU A 166 -7.12 14.56 4.71
N VAL A 167 -5.88 14.47 4.22
CA VAL A 167 -4.70 15.03 4.89
C VAL A 167 -3.95 15.95 3.92
N ALA A 168 -3.91 17.24 4.24
CA ALA A 168 -3.11 18.22 3.51
C ALA A 168 -1.70 18.35 4.10
N GLY A 169 -0.75 18.83 3.29
CA GLY A 169 0.59 19.23 3.75
C GLY A 169 1.53 18.08 4.13
N MET A 170 1.20 16.82 3.79
CA MET A 170 2.06 15.65 4.05
C MET A 170 2.53 14.95 2.76
N PRO A 171 3.13 15.67 1.79
CA PRO A 171 3.45 15.14 0.45
C PRO A 171 4.44 13.98 0.44
N PHE A 172 5.15 13.74 1.56
CA PHE A 172 6.12 12.66 1.71
C PHE A 172 5.59 11.47 2.51
N ALA A 173 4.33 11.47 2.93
CA ALA A 173 3.80 10.45 3.83
C ALA A 173 2.33 10.09 3.58
N ALA A 174 1.42 11.05 3.42
CA ALA A 174 0.00 10.74 3.44
C ALA A 174 -0.86 11.81 2.76
N ASN A 175 -1.98 11.38 2.19
CA ASN A 175 -3.10 12.22 1.75
C ASN A 175 -4.44 11.77 2.39
N ARG A 176 -4.40 10.73 3.23
CA ARG A 176 -5.54 10.15 3.94
C ARG A 176 -5.19 9.82 5.39
N SER A 177 -6.18 9.94 6.27
CA SER A 177 -6.16 9.46 7.66
C SER A 177 -7.39 8.59 7.90
N VAL A 178 -7.17 7.31 8.15
CA VAL A 178 -8.20 6.28 8.13
C VAL A 178 -8.37 5.69 9.52
N ASP A 179 -9.62 5.47 9.93
CA ASP A 179 -9.93 4.67 11.12
C ASP A 179 -9.37 3.25 10.94
N PRO A 180 -8.49 2.76 11.84
CA PRO A 180 -7.93 1.41 11.74
C PRO A 180 -8.99 0.31 11.62
N LEU A 181 -10.18 0.50 12.19
CA LEU A 181 -11.26 -0.49 12.11
C LEU A 181 -11.86 -0.60 10.72
N ALA A 182 -11.74 0.43 9.87
CA ALA A 182 -12.23 0.39 8.49
C ALA A 182 -11.59 -0.75 7.68
N PHE A 183 -10.29 -0.96 7.86
CA PHE A 183 -9.52 -2.00 7.19
C PHE A 183 -9.96 -3.43 7.56
N ASN A 184 -10.51 -3.62 8.74
CA ASN A 184 -10.83 -4.97 9.25
C ASN A 184 -12.30 -5.36 9.06
N ARG A 185 -13.07 -4.60 8.27
CA ARG A 185 -14.47 -4.95 7.95
C ARG A 185 -14.52 -6.22 7.10
N ASP A 186 -15.40 -7.14 7.48
CA ASP A 186 -15.69 -8.40 6.79
C ASP A 186 -16.74 -8.25 5.68
N VAL A 187 -17.11 -7.02 5.36
CA VAL A 187 -18.01 -6.66 4.25
C VAL A 187 -17.26 -5.90 3.17
N LYS A 188 -17.79 -5.93 1.94
CA LYS A 188 -17.30 -5.11 0.84
C LYS A 188 -17.65 -3.63 1.12
N ALA A 189 -16.67 -2.88 1.58
CA ALA A 189 -16.79 -1.46 1.91
C ALA A 189 -15.47 -0.74 1.61
N ASP A 190 -15.52 0.54 1.23
CA ASP A 190 -14.32 1.32 0.97
C ASP A 190 -13.30 1.20 2.12
N TYR A 191 -12.03 1.03 1.73
CA TYR A 191 -10.88 0.83 2.61
C TYR A 191 -10.87 -0.48 3.42
N ALA A 192 -11.89 -1.33 3.35
CA ALA A 192 -11.83 -2.67 3.91
C ALA A 192 -10.78 -3.50 3.18
N LEU A 193 -9.93 -4.23 3.90
CA LEU A 193 -8.95 -5.13 3.30
C LEU A 193 -9.68 -6.18 2.46
N LYS A 194 -9.25 -6.30 1.20
CA LYS A 194 -9.83 -7.29 0.30
C LYS A 194 -9.40 -8.69 0.76
N SER A 195 -10.37 -9.58 0.97
CA SER A 195 -10.14 -10.92 1.51
C SER A 195 -11.20 -11.91 1.07
N ALA A 196 -10.97 -13.20 1.33
CA ALA A 196 -11.95 -14.24 1.06
C ALA A 196 -13.32 -13.99 1.72
N ALA A 197 -13.34 -13.29 2.86
CA ALA A 197 -14.57 -13.02 3.61
C ALA A 197 -15.50 -12.02 2.91
N ASN A 198 -14.96 -11.15 2.03
CA ASN A 198 -15.71 -10.03 1.44
C ASN A 198 -15.58 -9.91 -0.08
N ALA A 199 -15.01 -10.91 -0.77
CA ALA A 199 -14.68 -10.81 -2.19
C ALA A 199 -14.84 -12.10 -3.01
N ASP A 200 -14.09 -13.13 -2.65
CA ASP A 200 -13.86 -14.31 -3.50
C ASP A 200 -13.11 -15.38 -2.70
N PRO A 201 -13.55 -16.64 -2.63
CA PRO A 201 -12.82 -17.74 -1.98
C PRO A 201 -11.36 -17.92 -2.42
N ALA A 202 -10.97 -17.40 -3.59
CA ALA A 202 -9.60 -17.48 -4.12
C ALA A 202 -8.62 -16.47 -3.51
N ASP A 203 -9.11 -15.39 -2.86
CA ASP A 203 -8.26 -14.44 -2.13
C ASP A 203 -7.84 -15.02 -0.77
N PRO A 204 -6.73 -14.55 -0.15
CA PRO A 204 -6.33 -15.01 1.18
C PRO A 204 -7.41 -14.71 2.25
N VAL A 205 -7.65 -15.69 3.13
CA VAL A 205 -8.56 -15.52 4.28
C VAL A 205 -8.00 -14.44 5.21
N GLY A 206 -8.80 -13.41 5.49
CA GLY A 206 -8.45 -12.29 6.38
C GLY A 206 -7.54 -11.20 5.79
N GLY A 207 -7.28 -11.23 4.48
CA GLY A 207 -6.52 -10.20 3.77
C GLY A 207 -5.02 -10.42 3.78
N GLU A 208 -4.29 -9.54 3.09
CA GLU A 208 -2.84 -9.58 2.95
C GLU A 208 -2.25 -8.17 3.03
N LEU A 209 -1.14 -8.04 3.76
CA LEU A 209 -0.32 -6.83 3.79
C LEU A 209 1.09 -7.16 3.33
N ILE A 210 1.69 -6.26 2.56
CA ILE A 210 3.12 -6.32 2.24
C ILE A 210 3.83 -5.27 3.08
N VAL A 211 4.67 -5.72 3.99
CA VAL A 211 5.50 -4.87 4.82
C VAL A 211 6.85 -4.70 4.15
N ILE A 212 7.32 -3.47 3.97
CA ILE A 212 8.66 -3.16 3.46
C ILE A 212 9.39 -2.36 4.54
N ARG A 213 10.57 -2.81 4.94
CA ARG A 213 11.38 -2.21 5.99
C ARG A 213 12.72 -1.77 5.43
N ARG A 214 13.16 -0.61 5.89
CA ARG A 214 14.54 -0.15 5.82
C ARG A 214 15.29 -0.72 7.03
N LEU A 215 16.39 -1.43 6.77
CA LEU A 215 17.25 -2.04 7.79
C LEU A 215 18.28 -1.06 8.35
#